data_AF-A0A952SNG9-F1
#
_entry.id   AF-A0A952SNG9-F1
#
_cell.length_a   1.000
_cell.length_b   1.000
_cell.length_c   1.000
_cell.angle_alpha   90.00
_cell.angle_beta   90.00
_cell.angle_gamma   90.00
#
_symmetry.space_group_name_H-M   'P 1'
#
loop_
_entity.id
_entity.type
_entity.pdbx_description
1 polymer ?
#
loop_
_entity_poly.entity_id
_entity_poly.type
_entity_poly.pdbx_seq_one_letter_code
_entity_poly.pdbx_strand_id
1 'polypeptide(L)'
;MAKQSALLVGGIPALVILVMQGLLGVAPADAGGCEKWKSEFLGAGATVTSYINAHRKYFNQKMTDVEFKTQTDTWLDKLALLEVKVKAVDSCPHPENKFEKRKDLLLKTLAVVMPLMKSGEEVAPQIRQRLDLHEKE
;
A
#
# COMPACT_ATOMS: atom_id res chain seq x y z
N MET A 1 13.42 21.00 -29.32
CA MET A 1 12.05 20.44 -29.20
C MET A 1 12.16 19.07 -28.56
N ALA A 2 11.61 18.88 -27.36
CA ALA A 2 11.43 17.56 -26.76
C ALA A 2 10.19 17.62 -25.86
N LYS A 3 9.02 17.41 -26.48
CA LYS A 3 7.77 17.07 -25.81
C LYS A 3 7.67 15.54 -25.84
N GLN A 4 7.07 14.96 -24.80
CA GLN A 4 6.74 13.53 -24.61
C GLN A 4 7.75 12.72 -23.78
N SER A 5 7.57 12.77 -22.46
CA SER A 5 7.73 11.62 -21.56
C SER A 5 7.12 11.97 -20.20
N ALA A 6 5.81 12.20 -20.16
CA ALA A 6 5.08 12.50 -18.92
C ALA A 6 3.88 11.57 -18.69
N LEU A 7 3.65 10.56 -19.54
CA LEU A 7 2.36 9.85 -19.57
C LEU A 7 2.31 8.52 -18.81
N LEU A 8 3.40 8.02 -18.21
CA LEU A 8 3.40 6.63 -17.67
C LEU A 8 3.54 6.50 -16.15
N VAL A 9 3.74 7.59 -15.40
CA VAL A 9 3.95 7.50 -13.93
C VAL A 9 2.66 7.66 -13.13
N GLY A 10 1.56 8.09 -13.77
CA GLY A 10 0.26 8.33 -13.10
C GLY A 10 -0.73 7.16 -13.14
N GLY A 11 -0.48 6.12 -13.95
CA GLY A 11 -1.48 5.07 -14.22
C GLY A 11 -1.68 4.08 -13.07
N ILE A 12 -0.60 3.70 -12.38
CA ILE A 12 -0.66 2.69 -11.32
C ILE A 12 -1.33 3.25 -10.04
N PRO A 13 -1.00 4.46 -9.55
CA PRO A 13 -1.70 5.04 -8.40
C PRO A 13 -3.19 5.25 -8.68
N ALA A 14 -3.53 5.71 -9.89
CA ALA A 14 -4.92 5.92 -10.29
C ALA A 14 -5.71 4.60 -10.37
N LEU A 15 -5.10 3.51 -10.85
CA LEU A 15 -5.72 2.19 -10.91
C LEU A 15 -6.02 1.65 -9.50
N VAL A 16 -5.07 1.80 -8.56
CA VAL A 16 -5.27 1.40 -7.16
C VAL A 16 -6.39 2.22 -6.51
N ILE A 17 -6.45 3.53 -6.77
CA ILE A 17 -7.50 4.42 -6.22
C ILE A 17 -8.88 4.12 -6.85
N LEU A 18 -8.95 3.82 -8.15
CA LEU A 18 -10.21 3.51 -8.86
C LEU A 18 -10.84 2.20 -8.37
N VAL A 19 -10.04 1.17 -8.11
CA VAL A 19 -10.54 -0.09 -7.52
C VAL A 19 -11.10 0.13 -6.11
N MET A 20 -10.53 1.07 -5.36
CA MET A 20 -10.96 1.40 -3.98
C MET A 20 -12.29 2.16 -3.95
N GLN A 21 -12.52 3.05 -4.92
CA GLN A 21 -13.74 3.88 -4.97
C GLN A 21 -14.98 3.08 -5.41
N GLY A 22 -14.85 2.08 -6.28
CA GLY A 22 -15.98 1.24 -6.72
C GLY A 22 -16.57 0.34 -5.62
N LEU A 23 -15.88 0.15 -4.49
CA LEU A 23 -16.31 -0.72 -3.38
C LEU A 23 -17.15 -0.01 -2.31
N LEU A 24 -17.22 1.33 -2.34
CA LEU A 24 -17.90 2.16 -1.34
C LEU A 24 -19.31 2.54 -1.81
N GLY A 25 -20.17 1.52 -1.95
CA GLY A 25 -21.60 1.74 -1.85
C GLY A 25 -21.91 2.28 -0.44
N VAL A 26 -22.39 3.52 -0.39
CA VAL A 26 -22.71 4.30 0.80
C VAL A 26 -23.61 3.50 1.74
N ALA A 27 -23.18 3.28 2.98
CA ALA A 27 -23.98 2.68 4.05
C ALA A 27 -23.96 3.61 5.28
N PRO A 28 -25.08 3.73 6.02
CA PRO A 28 -25.27 4.73 7.07
C PRO A 28 -24.42 4.44 8.32
N ALA A 29 -24.18 5.50 9.09
CA ALA A 29 -23.19 5.65 10.14
C ALA A 29 -23.41 4.83 11.45
N ASP A 30 -24.29 3.82 11.44
CA ASP A 30 -24.66 3.03 12.64
C ASP A 30 -24.18 1.57 12.58
N ALA A 31 -22.98 1.32 12.05
CA ALA A 31 -22.38 -0.01 12.03
C ALA A 31 -21.25 -0.11 13.06
N GLY A 32 -21.59 -0.56 14.28
CA GLY A 32 -20.65 -0.79 15.36
C GLY A 32 -19.49 -1.71 14.96
N GLY A 33 -18.27 -1.40 15.44
CA GLY A 33 -17.08 -2.25 15.56
C GLY A 33 -16.61 -3.03 14.32
N CYS A 34 -17.45 -3.93 13.82
CA CYS A 34 -17.21 -4.88 12.75
C CYS A 34 -17.08 -4.28 11.35
N GLU A 35 -17.48 -3.03 11.11
CA GLU A 35 -17.27 -2.36 9.82
C GLU A 35 -16.07 -1.40 9.81
N LYS A 36 -15.42 -1.20 10.96
CA LYS A 36 -14.30 -0.25 11.12
C LYS A 36 -13.11 -0.60 10.21
N TRP A 37 -12.90 -1.87 9.88
CA TRP A 37 -11.83 -2.28 8.95
C TRP A 37 -11.98 -1.68 7.55
N LYS A 38 -13.19 -1.28 7.13
CA LYS A 38 -13.42 -0.66 5.81
C LYS A 38 -12.72 0.70 5.70
N SER A 39 -12.79 1.53 6.73
CA SER A 39 -12.10 2.83 6.76
C SER A 39 -10.59 2.64 6.96
N GLU A 40 -10.18 1.64 7.74
CA GLU A 40 -8.76 1.28 7.89
C GLU A 40 -8.14 0.76 6.59
N PHE A 41 -8.95 0.13 5.71
CA PHE A 41 -8.49 -0.29 4.38
C PHE A 41 -8.16 0.90 3.45
N LEU A 42 -8.96 1.96 3.47
CA LEU A 42 -8.60 3.20 2.79
C LEU A 42 -7.28 3.78 3.34
N GLY A 43 -7.06 3.65 4.65
CA GLY A 43 -5.79 3.95 5.31
C GLY A 43 -4.62 3.09 4.80
N ALA A 44 -4.85 1.81 4.46
CA ALA A 44 -3.83 0.97 3.84
C ALA A 44 -3.50 1.40 2.41
N GLY A 45 -4.49 1.82 1.62
CA GLY A 45 -4.22 2.43 0.30
C GLY A 45 -3.32 3.66 0.40
N ALA A 46 -3.56 4.52 1.39
CA ALA A 46 -2.70 5.67 1.69
C ALA A 46 -1.30 5.26 2.19
N THR A 47 -1.21 4.15 2.94
CA THR A 47 0.06 3.57 3.41
C THR A 47 0.92 3.10 2.24
N VAL A 48 0.35 2.35 1.30
CA VAL A 48 1.04 1.89 0.09
C VAL A 48 1.47 3.07 -0.79
N THR A 49 0.59 4.08 -0.93
CA THR A 49 0.92 5.30 -1.67
C THR A 49 2.10 6.05 -1.02
N SER A 50 2.13 6.09 0.31
CA SER A 50 3.22 6.70 1.07
C SER A 50 4.54 5.96 0.85
N TYR A 51 4.51 4.63 0.85
CA TYR A 51 5.66 3.79 0.50
C TYR A 51 6.21 4.11 -0.89
N ILE A 52 5.36 4.13 -1.93
CA ILE A 52 5.78 4.46 -3.30
C ILE A 52 6.44 5.85 -3.36
N ASN A 53 5.88 6.83 -2.65
CA ASN A 53 6.44 8.17 -2.59
C ASN A 53 7.79 8.22 -1.87
N ALA A 54 7.96 7.47 -0.78
CA ALA A 54 9.25 7.35 -0.11
C ALA A 54 10.29 6.64 -0.96
N HIS A 55 9.92 5.58 -1.66
CA HIS A 55 10.79 4.91 -2.63
C HIS A 55 11.28 5.92 -3.69
N ARG A 56 10.39 6.77 -4.21
CA ARG A 56 10.80 7.86 -5.11
C ARG A 56 11.73 8.87 -4.44
N LYS A 57 11.45 9.31 -3.21
CA LYS A 57 12.33 10.24 -2.47
C LYS A 57 13.72 9.65 -2.24
N TYR A 58 13.77 8.37 -1.91
CA TYR A 58 14.99 7.60 -1.68
C TYR A 58 15.90 7.60 -2.91
N PHE A 59 15.37 7.25 -4.08
CA PHE A 59 16.13 7.26 -5.34
C PHE A 59 16.52 8.67 -5.82
N ASN A 60 15.80 9.72 -5.40
CA ASN A 60 16.18 11.10 -5.67
C ASN A 60 17.13 11.68 -4.60
N GLN A 61 17.71 10.84 -3.74
CA GLN A 61 18.63 11.22 -2.67
C GLN A 61 18.02 12.24 -1.66
N LYS A 62 16.68 12.32 -1.58
CA LYS A 62 15.94 13.19 -0.63
C LYS A 62 15.56 12.47 0.67
N MET A 63 16.08 11.26 0.86
CA MET A 63 15.85 10.40 2.01
C MET A 63 17.06 9.49 2.20
N THR A 64 17.46 9.30 3.43
CA THR A 64 18.57 8.40 3.80
C THR A 64 18.13 6.94 3.83
N ASP A 65 19.09 6.02 3.79
CA ASP A 65 18.84 4.57 3.91
C ASP A 65 18.10 4.23 5.21
N VAL A 66 18.54 4.84 6.33
CA VAL A 66 17.95 4.61 7.66
C VAL A 66 16.51 5.10 7.72
N GLU A 67 16.22 6.30 7.19
CA GLU A 67 14.87 6.85 7.14
C GLU A 67 13.95 6.01 6.26
N PHE A 68 14.43 5.59 5.08
CA PHE A 68 13.66 4.78 4.15
C PHE A 68 13.29 3.42 4.76
N LYS A 69 14.25 2.76 5.40
CA LYS A 69 14.03 1.50 6.10
C LYS A 69 13.02 1.66 7.24
N THR A 70 13.25 2.62 8.14
CA THR A 70 12.39 2.85 9.31
C THR A 70 10.94 3.14 8.92
N GLN A 71 10.74 3.96 7.88
CA GLN A 71 9.38 4.24 7.38
C GLN A 71 8.75 3.01 6.74
N THR A 72 9.53 2.23 5.99
CA THR A 72 9.05 0.98 5.37
C THR A 72 8.61 -0.03 6.43
N ASP A 73 9.41 -0.25 7.46
CA ASP A 73 9.06 -1.12 8.59
C ASP A 73 7.75 -0.66 9.26
N THR A 74 7.64 0.64 9.52
CA THR A 74 6.42 1.23 10.10
C THR A 74 5.17 1.00 9.24
N TRP A 75 5.31 1.05 7.91
CA TRP A 75 4.20 0.79 7.00
C TRP A 75 3.86 -0.70 6.91
N LEU A 76 4.87 -1.57 6.90
CA LEU A 76 4.67 -3.02 6.96
C LEU A 76 3.92 -3.42 8.23
N ASP A 77 4.27 -2.85 9.39
CA ASP A 77 3.58 -3.10 10.66
C ASP A 77 2.10 -2.66 10.61
N LYS A 78 1.82 -1.50 10.01
CA LYS A 78 0.43 -1.01 9.81
C LYS A 78 -0.39 -1.95 8.93
N LEU A 79 0.21 -2.46 7.85
CA LEU A 79 -0.44 -3.40 6.94
C LEU A 79 -0.64 -4.78 7.60
N ALA A 80 0.33 -5.25 8.39
CA ALA A 80 0.22 -6.48 9.17
C ALA A 80 -0.91 -6.39 10.21
N LEU A 81 -1.01 -5.25 10.92
CA LEU A 81 -2.10 -5.02 11.87
C LEU A 81 -3.47 -5.02 11.17
N LEU A 82 -3.56 -4.42 9.98
CA LEU A 82 -4.79 -4.49 9.18
C LEU A 82 -5.12 -5.93 8.77
N GLU A 83 -4.13 -6.72 8.35
CA GLU A 83 -4.33 -8.12 7.98
C GLU A 83 -4.98 -8.91 9.13
N VAL A 84 -4.48 -8.74 10.36
CA VAL A 84 -5.04 -9.36 11.57
C VAL A 84 -6.49 -8.93 11.79
N LYS A 85 -6.79 -7.63 11.67
CA LYS A 85 -8.14 -7.10 11.83
C LYS A 85 -9.11 -7.61 10.78
N VAL A 86 -8.68 -7.68 9.52
CA VAL A 86 -9.48 -8.21 8.40
C VAL A 86 -9.76 -9.71 8.59
N LYS A 87 -8.81 -10.48 9.11
CA LYS A 87 -9.04 -11.89 9.48
C LYS A 87 -10.08 -12.03 10.60
N ALA A 88 -10.04 -11.15 11.61
CA ALA A 88 -10.96 -11.16 12.74
C ALA A 88 -12.43 -10.88 12.38
N VAL A 89 -12.73 -10.37 11.18
CA VAL A 89 -14.10 -10.13 10.70
C VAL A 89 -14.97 -11.40 10.70
N ASP A 90 -14.37 -12.59 10.65
CA ASP A 90 -15.12 -13.87 10.74
C ASP A 90 -15.83 -14.05 12.09
N SER A 91 -15.35 -13.39 13.14
CA SER A 91 -15.95 -13.44 14.47
C SER A 91 -17.17 -12.51 14.63
N CYS A 92 -17.50 -11.72 13.61
CA CYS A 92 -18.61 -10.76 13.66
C CYS A 92 -19.95 -11.41 13.31
N PRO A 93 -20.99 -11.28 14.16
CA PRO A 93 -22.32 -11.82 13.88
C PRO A 93 -22.98 -11.01 12.77
N HIS A 94 -22.90 -11.50 11.54
CA HIS A 94 -23.55 -10.91 10.36
C HIS A 94 -24.32 -11.96 9.58
N PRO A 95 -25.48 -11.61 8.98
CA PRO A 95 -26.17 -12.49 8.05
C PRO A 95 -25.23 -12.87 6.89
N GLU A 96 -25.33 -14.15 6.51
CA GLU A 96 -24.46 -14.92 5.62
C GLU A 96 -23.58 -14.11 4.64
N ASN A 97 -22.26 -14.21 4.83
CA ASN A 97 -21.21 -13.96 3.82
C ASN A 97 -21.18 -12.57 3.15
N LYS A 98 -21.89 -11.58 3.69
CA LYS A 98 -21.98 -10.21 3.13
C LYS A 98 -20.61 -9.56 2.84
N PHE A 99 -19.57 -9.96 3.58
CA PHE A 99 -18.23 -9.36 3.51
C PHE A 99 -17.13 -10.30 3.01
N GLU A 100 -17.43 -11.57 2.77
CA GLU A 100 -16.44 -12.61 2.49
C GLU A 100 -15.61 -12.33 1.24
N LYS A 101 -16.27 -11.94 0.12
CA LYS A 101 -15.58 -11.58 -1.13
C LYS A 101 -14.63 -10.40 -0.98
N ARG A 102 -15.03 -9.39 -0.20
CA ARG A 102 -14.20 -8.20 0.02
C ARG A 102 -13.01 -8.57 0.88
N LYS A 103 -13.25 -9.27 1.99
CA LYS A 103 -12.21 -9.81 2.87
C LYS A 103 -11.18 -10.63 2.09
N ASP A 104 -11.63 -11.57 1.26
CA ASP A 104 -10.74 -12.42 0.46
C ASP A 104 -9.88 -11.61 -0.50
N LEU A 105 -10.48 -10.65 -1.22
CA LEU A 105 -9.74 -9.73 -2.08
C LEU A 105 -8.69 -8.92 -1.28
N LEU A 106 -9.05 -8.45 -0.09
CA LEU A 106 -8.14 -7.70 0.78
C LEU A 106 -6.94 -8.52 1.23
N LEU A 107 -7.19 -9.73 1.73
CA LEU A 107 -6.13 -10.62 2.19
C LEU A 107 -5.21 -11.03 1.04
N LYS A 108 -5.77 -11.34 -0.13
CA LYS A 108 -4.97 -11.61 -1.34
C LYS A 108 -4.12 -10.41 -1.76
N THR A 109 -4.67 -9.20 -1.65
CA THR A 109 -3.91 -7.98 -1.97
C THR A 109 -2.77 -7.77 -0.98
N LEU A 110 -3.01 -7.88 0.32
CA LEU A 110 -1.98 -7.73 1.35
C LEU A 110 -0.88 -8.80 1.22
N ALA A 111 -1.26 -10.04 0.90
CA ALA A 111 -0.33 -11.14 0.66
C ALA A 111 0.61 -10.91 -0.53
N VAL A 112 0.28 -10.01 -1.45
CA VAL A 112 1.15 -9.61 -2.57
C VAL A 112 1.93 -8.34 -2.24
N VAL A 113 1.24 -7.32 -1.69
CA VAL A 113 1.82 -6.00 -1.45
C VAL A 113 2.91 -6.04 -0.36
N MET A 114 2.68 -6.72 0.76
CA MET A 114 3.64 -6.74 1.86
C MET A 114 4.98 -7.39 1.45
N PRO A 115 5.01 -8.56 0.78
CA PRO A 115 6.27 -9.11 0.27
C PRO A 115 6.96 -8.20 -0.74
N LEU A 116 6.21 -7.56 -1.66
CA LEU A 116 6.80 -6.64 -2.64
C LEU A 116 7.44 -5.43 -1.96
N MET A 117 6.79 -4.86 -0.95
CA MET A 117 7.35 -3.74 -0.18
C MET A 117 8.65 -4.13 0.52
N LYS A 118 8.68 -5.33 1.11
CA LYS A 118 9.88 -5.87 1.77
C LYS A 118 11.02 -6.12 0.78
N SER A 119 10.76 -6.82 -0.32
CA SER A 119 11.77 -7.03 -1.37
C SER A 119 12.26 -5.71 -1.97
N GLY A 120 11.38 -4.72 -2.11
CA GLY A 120 11.79 -3.38 -2.55
C GLY A 120 12.74 -2.70 -1.57
N GLU A 121 12.53 -2.83 -0.26
CA GLU A 121 13.45 -2.32 0.77
C GLU A 121 14.82 -3.02 0.74
N GLU A 122 14.85 -4.34 0.55
CA GLU A 122 16.10 -5.12 0.47
C GLU A 122 16.93 -4.79 -0.79
N VAL A 123 16.27 -4.53 -1.92
CA VAL A 123 16.92 -4.34 -3.22
C VAL A 123 17.23 -2.87 -3.52
N ALA A 124 16.43 -1.92 -3.01
CA ALA A 124 16.59 -0.49 -3.33
C ALA A 124 17.98 0.08 -3.03
N PRO A 125 18.65 -0.22 -1.89
CA PRO A 125 20.01 0.27 -1.62
C PRO A 125 21.03 -0.24 -2.64
N GLN A 126 20.90 -1.49 -3.09
CA GLN A 126 21.80 -2.07 -4.08
C GLN A 126 21.65 -1.38 -5.45
N ILE A 127 20.41 -1.07 -5.84
CA ILE A 127 20.15 -0.32 -7.08
C ILE A 127 20.73 1.09 -6.97
N ARG A 128 20.48 1.78 -5.84
CA ARG A 128 20.98 3.14 -5.62
C ARG A 128 22.50 3.19 -5.67
N GLN A 129 23.18 2.26 -5.00
CA GLN A 129 24.64 2.15 -5.04
C GLN A 129 25.16 1.98 -6.48
N ARG A 130 24.51 1.15 -7.29
CA ARG A 130 24.90 0.97 -8.70
C ARG A 130 24.67 2.22 -9.54
N LEU A 131 23.58 2.94 -9.31
CA LEU A 131 23.31 4.22 -9.98
C LEU A 131 24.36 5.27 -9.61
N ASP A 132 24.72 5.37 -8.33
CA ASP A 132 25.74 6.31 -7.83
C ASP A 132 27.16 6.00 -8.36
N LEU A 133 27.45 4.74 -8.73
CA LEU A 133 28.70 4.34 -9.38
C LEU A 133 28.72 4.76 -10.84
N HIS A 134 27.63 4.55 -11.58
CA HIS A 134 27.52 4.93 -12.99
C HIS A 134 27.52 6.44 -13.23
N GLU A 135 27.05 7.26 -12.28
CA GLU A 135 27.05 8.72 -12.43
C GLU A 135 28.46 9.35 -12.26
N LYS A 136 29.43 8.57 -11.78
CA LYS A 136 30.82 9.03 -11.54
C LYS A 136 31.80 8.67 -12.66
N GLU A 137 31.34 7.90 -13.66
CA GLU A 137 32.08 7.56 -14.88
C GLU A 137 31.77 8.56 -16.00
#